data_AF-A0A2P2M1P5-F1
#
_entry.id   AF-A0A2P2M1P5-F1
#
_cell.length_a   1.000
_cell.length_b   1.000
_cell.length_c   1.000
_cell.angle_alpha   90.00
_cell.angle_beta   90.00
_cell.angle_gamma   90.00
#
_symmetry.space_group_name_H-M   'P 1'
#
loop_
_entity.id
_entity.type
_entity.pdbx_description
1 polymer ?
#
loop_
_entity_poly.entity_id
_entity_poly.type
_entity_poly.pdbx_seq_one_letter_code
_entity_poly.pdbx_strand_id
1 'polypeptide(L)'
;MDLYVSEISRPENKGLSVALTLLEEARKEIDSYSKGGPISFADLIQYAAQSAIKATFLASAIRKCGGNEEKGILLYTAYGSNGQWGLFDKQFGRTDTQEPDPEGRIPQWEKATVKEMKDKFSAIGLGPRQLAVLSAFLGPDQVTTEALLATDPDVSPWVDKYQRSRETVSQTDYEVDLINTLTKLSCLGQQINYEAYTYPVRKIDVTKLKL
;
A
#
# COMPACT_ATOMS: atom_id res chain seq x y z
N MET A 1 -9.54 -16.70 13.55
CA MET A 1 -10.43 -15.55 13.80
C MET A 1 -9.98 -14.77 15.04
N ASP A 2 -9.49 -15.43 16.09
CA ASP A 2 -9.08 -14.76 17.35
C ASP A 2 -7.75 -13.97 17.31
N LEU A 3 -6.85 -14.23 16.34
CA LEU A 3 -5.50 -13.64 16.32
C LEU A 3 -5.48 -12.13 16.01
N TYR A 4 -6.38 -11.66 15.15
CA TYR A 4 -6.49 -10.24 14.77
C TYR A 4 -7.30 -9.41 15.77
N VAL A 5 -8.13 -10.05 16.60
CA VAL A 5 -9.10 -9.35 17.48
C VAL A 5 -8.38 -8.50 18.52
N SER A 6 -7.24 -8.96 19.04
CA SER A 6 -6.47 -8.23 20.05
C SER A 6 -5.79 -6.99 19.47
N GLU A 7 -5.18 -7.09 18.29
CA GLU A 7 -4.45 -5.98 17.67
C GLU A 7 -5.38 -4.96 16.99
N ILE A 8 -6.43 -5.42 16.29
CA ILE A 8 -7.40 -4.52 15.64
C ILE A 8 -8.18 -3.66 16.64
N SER A 9 -8.28 -4.12 17.89
CA SER A 9 -8.96 -3.40 18.98
C SER A 9 -8.10 -2.32 19.62
N ARG A 10 -6.81 -2.23 19.27
CA ARG A 10 -5.91 -1.22 19.83
C ARG A 10 -6.26 0.18 19.33
N PRO A 11 -6.01 1.24 20.13
CA PRO A 11 -6.39 2.61 19.78
C PRO A 11 -5.88 3.09 18.41
N GLU A 12 -4.67 2.72 18.02
CA GLU A 12 -4.05 3.06 16.74
C GLU A 12 -4.77 2.45 15.52
N ASN A 13 -5.53 1.37 15.72
CA ASN A 13 -6.24 0.62 14.66
C ASN A 13 -7.74 0.91 14.65
N LYS A 14 -8.19 1.91 15.43
CA LYS A 14 -9.59 2.28 15.54
C LYS A 14 -10.18 2.61 14.16
N GLY A 15 -11.34 2.01 13.86
CA GLY A 15 -12.09 2.26 12.62
C GLY A 15 -11.68 1.38 11.44
N LEU A 16 -10.65 0.54 11.58
CA LEU A 16 -10.17 -0.33 10.50
C LEU A 16 -10.94 -1.65 10.35
N SER A 17 -11.87 -1.98 11.27
CA SER A 17 -12.62 -3.25 11.23
C SER A 17 -13.40 -3.44 9.93
N VAL A 18 -13.98 -2.38 9.36
CA VAL A 18 -14.71 -2.45 8.08
C VAL A 18 -13.77 -2.81 6.93
N ALA A 19 -12.57 -2.23 6.91
CA ALA A 19 -11.56 -2.57 5.92
C ALA A 19 -11.11 -4.03 6.07
N LEU A 20 -10.96 -4.52 7.31
CA LEU A 20 -10.62 -5.92 7.56
C LEU A 20 -11.70 -6.87 7.05
N THR A 21 -12.98 -6.56 7.24
CA THR A 21 -14.10 -7.36 6.68
C THR A 21 -14.03 -7.44 5.15
N LEU A 22 -13.74 -6.32 4.47
CA LEU A 22 -13.55 -6.31 3.02
C LEU A 22 -12.40 -7.24 2.60
N LEU A 23 -11.29 -7.26 3.35
CA LEU A 23 -10.18 -8.18 3.08
C LEU A 23 -10.55 -9.63 3.33
N GLU A 24 -11.33 -9.94 4.37
CA GLU A 24 -11.81 -11.30 4.62
C GLU A 24 -12.70 -11.82 3.49
N GLU A 25 -13.56 -10.97 2.92
CA GLU A 25 -14.41 -11.30 1.77
C GLU A 25 -13.58 -11.51 0.50
N ALA A 26 -12.68 -10.57 0.18
CA ALA A 26 -11.78 -10.70 -0.97
C ALA A 26 -10.92 -11.97 -0.87
N ARG A 27 -10.43 -12.30 0.33
CA ARG A 27 -9.68 -13.53 0.58
C ARG A 27 -10.50 -14.76 0.24
N LYS A 28 -11.74 -14.86 0.75
CA LYS A 28 -12.62 -16.01 0.48
C LYS A 28 -12.83 -16.21 -1.02
N GLU A 29 -13.00 -15.13 -1.75
CA GLU A 29 -13.15 -15.18 -3.20
C GLU A 29 -11.87 -15.69 -3.87
N ILE A 30 -10.71 -15.08 -3.59
CA ILE A 30 -9.41 -15.47 -4.14
C ILE A 30 -9.09 -16.95 -3.83
N ASP A 31 -9.26 -17.35 -2.59
CA ASP A 31 -8.97 -18.71 -2.12
C ASP A 31 -9.86 -19.75 -2.79
N SER A 32 -11.08 -19.39 -3.23
CA SER A 32 -12.02 -20.30 -3.88
C SER A 32 -11.56 -20.80 -5.26
N TYR A 33 -10.74 -20.02 -5.96
CA TYR A 33 -10.24 -20.36 -7.31
C TYR A 33 -8.72 -20.45 -7.40
N SER A 34 -7.98 -20.17 -6.32
CA SER A 34 -6.53 -20.33 -6.29
C SER A 34 -6.11 -21.78 -6.52
N LYS A 35 -5.13 -21.97 -7.41
CA LYS A 35 -4.54 -23.28 -7.69
C LYS A 35 -3.32 -23.58 -6.80
N GLY A 36 -2.73 -22.55 -6.20
CA GLY A 36 -1.49 -22.62 -5.44
C GLY A 36 -1.68 -22.52 -3.92
N GLY A 37 -2.91 -22.74 -3.43
CA GLY A 37 -3.25 -22.58 -2.02
C GLY A 37 -3.76 -21.18 -1.67
N PRO A 38 -4.17 -20.97 -0.41
CA PRO A 38 -4.80 -19.72 0.03
C PRO A 38 -3.79 -18.57 0.08
N ILE A 39 -4.24 -17.35 -0.22
CA ILE A 39 -3.43 -16.14 -0.07
C ILE A 39 -3.22 -15.82 1.41
N SER A 40 -2.00 -15.39 1.79
CA SER A 40 -1.73 -14.90 3.14
C SER A 40 -2.42 -13.55 3.37
N PHE A 41 -2.85 -13.27 4.60
CA PHE A 41 -3.33 -11.93 4.95
C PHE A 41 -2.22 -10.89 4.81
N ALA A 42 -0.97 -11.27 5.12
CA ALA A 42 0.20 -10.41 4.97
C ALA A 42 0.38 -9.91 3.53
N ASP A 43 0.16 -10.76 2.51
CA ASP A 43 0.16 -10.31 1.11
C ASP A 43 -1.11 -9.52 0.78
N LEU A 44 -2.28 -10.02 1.16
CA LEU A 44 -3.57 -9.41 0.79
C LEU A 44 -3.70 -7.97 1.30
N ILE A 45 -3.27 -7.68 2.53
CA ILE A 45 -3.26 -6.33 3.10
C ILE A 45 -2.41 -5.38 2.24
N GLN A 46 -1.23 -5.81 1.81
CA GLN A 46 -0.32 -4.98 1.01
C GLN A 46 -0.85 -4.76 -0.41
N TYR A 47 -1.44 -5.78 -1.04
CA TYR A 47 -2.09 -5.63 -2.34
C TYR A 47 -3.36 -4.76 -2.28
N ALA A 48 -4.11 -4.79 -1.18
CA ALA A 48 -5.21 -3.86 -0.96
C ALA A 48 -4.71 -2.41 -0.87
N ALA A 49 -3.59 -2.18 -0.17
CA ALA A 49 -2.95 -0.86 -0.14
C ALA A 49 -2.48 -0.41 -1.54
N GLN A 50 -1.86 -1.30 -2.33
CA GLN A 50 -1.49 -1.01 -3.72
C GLN A 50 -2.72 -0.62 -4.55
N SER A 51 -3.81 -1.38 -4.45
CA SER A 51 -5.06 -1.12 -5.19
C SER A 51 -5.67 0.22 -4.80
N ALA A 52 -5.74 0.53 -3.49
CA ALA A 52 -6.23 1.80 -2.98
C ALA A 52 -5.40 2.98 -3.50
N ILE A 53 -4.06 2.86 -3.52
CA ILE A 53 -3.19 3.91 -4.04
C ILE A 53 -3.40 4.12 -5.54
N LYS A 54 -3.48 3.05 -6.33
CA LYS A 54 -3.83 3.14 -7.76
C LYS A 54 -5.16 3.87 -7.97
N ALA A 55 -6.15 3.62 -7.12
CA ALA A 55 -7.42 4.34 -7.15
C ALA A 55 -7.27 5.85 -6.85
N THR A 56 -6.41 6.24 -5.90
CA THR A 56 -6.13 7.67 -5.65
C THR A 56 -5.45 8.36 -6.84
N PHE A 57 -4.54 7.66 -7.54
CA PHE A 57 -3.88 8.19 -8.73
C PHE A 57 -4.86 8.36 -9.89
N LEU A 58 -5.71 7.36 -10.11
CA LEU A 58 -6.80 7.43 -11.09
C LEU A 58 -7.77 8.57 -10.78
N ALA A 59 -8.21 8.71 -9.53
CA ALA A 59 -9.08 9.80 -9.12
C ALA A 59 -8.45 11.19 -9.37
N SER A 60 -7.13 11.31 -9.18
CA SER A 60 -6.38 12.53 -9.52
C SER A 60 -6.41 12.81 -11.02
N ALA A 61 -6.17 11.79 -11.86
CA ALA A 61 -6.21 11.92 -13.31
C ALA A 61 -7.61 12.32 -13.82
N ILE A 62 -8.68 11.70 -13.31
CA ILE A 62 -10.07 12.05 -13.64
C ILE A 62 -10.37 13.51 -13.25
N ARG A 63 -9.97 13.92 -12.05
CA ARG A 63 -10.13 15.31 -11.58
C ARG A 63 -9.39 16.30 -12.49
N LYS A 64 -8.16 15.98 -12.90
CA LYS A 64 -7.35 16.81 -13.82
C LYS A 64 -7.95 16.88 -15.24
N CYS A 65 -8.74 15.89 -15.63
CA CYS A 65 -9.54 15.89 -16.86
C CYS A 65 -10.92 16.55 -16.70
N GLY A 66 -11.15 17.33 -15.63
CA GLY A 66 -12.42 18.03 -15.39
C GLY A 66 -13.57 17.08 -15.04
N GLY A 67 -13.27 15.92 -14.46
CA GLY A 67 -14.27 14.91 -14.10
C GLY A 67 -14.65 13.97 -15.25
N ASN A 68 -14.02 14.09 -16.43
CA ASN A 68 -14.24 13.15 -17.53
C ASN A 68 -13.52 11.83 -17.26
N GLU A 69 -14.28 10.78 -16.95
CA GLU A 69 -13.74 9.46 -16.59
C GLU A 69 -12.94 8.80 -17.71
N GLU A 70 -13.44 8.82 -18.95
CA GLU A 70 -12.77 8.20 -20.10
C GLU A 70 -11.39 8.82 -20.35
N LYS A 71 -11.32 10.16 -20.35
CA LYS A 71 -10.05 10.89 -20.49
C LYS A 71 -9.14 10.67 -19.28
N GLY A 72 -9.70 10.61 -18.07
CA GLY A 72 -8.95 10.32 -16.85
C GLY A 72 -8.32 8.93 -16.86
N ILE A 73 -9.05 7.91 -17.32
CA ILE A 73 -8.54 6.54 -17.48
C ILE A 73 -7.41 6.51 -18.51
N LEU A 74 -7.58 7.18 -19.66
CA LEU A 74 -6.54 7.28 -20.67
C LEU A 74 -5.27 7.95 -20.12
N LEU A 75 -5.44 9.07 -19.40
CA LEU A 75 -4.34 9.80 -18.78
C LEU A 75 -3.61 8.96 -17.72
N TYR A 76 -4.35 8.28 -16.84
CA TYR A 76 -3.79 7.38 -15.83
C TYR A 76 -3.08 6.18 -16.45
N THR A 77 -3.63 5.61 -17.52
CA THR A 77 -2.99 4.48 -18.21
C THR A 77 -1.62 4.88 -18.75
N ALA A 78 -1.50 6.10 -19.27
CA ALA A 78 -0.24 6.62 -19.80
C ALA A 78 0.77 7.02 -18.69
N TYR A 79 0.31 7.67 -17.62
CA TYR A 79 1.20 8.34 -16.65
C TYR A 79 1.09 7.89 -15.20
N GLY A 80 0.22 6.95 -14.86
CA GLY A 80 -0.02 6.45 -13.49
C GLY A 80 1.09 5.59 -12.91
N SER A 81 2.32 5.75 -13.43
CA SER A 81 3.54 5.10 -12.94
C SER A 81 3.45 3.58 -12.83
N ASN A 82 2.66 2.93 -13.70
CA ASN A 82 2.38 1.49 -13.61
C ASN A 82 3.66 0.63 -13.64
N GLY A 83 4.70 1.05 -14.38
CA GLY A 83 5.99 0.37 -14.43
C GLY A 83 6.80 0.41 -13.13
N GLN A 84 6.51 1.35 -12.22
CA GLN A 84 7.23 1.48 -10.96
C GLN A 84 6.85 0.39 -9.94
N TRP A 85 5.68 -0.25 -10.11
CA TRP A 85 5.22 -1.32 -9.23
C TRP A 85 5.98 -2.64 -9.38
N GLY A 86 6.85 -2.79 -10.38
CA GLY A 86 7.50 -4.07 -10.69
C GLY A 86 8.25 -4.72 -9.52
N LEU A 87 8.92 -3.94 -8.65
CA LEU A 87 9.57 -4.50 -7.46
C LEU A 87 8.56 -4.90 -6.37
N PHE A 88 7.52 -4.08 -6.16
CA PHE A 88 6.43 -4.40 -5.24
C PHE A 88 5.76 -5.71 -5.65
N ASP A 89 5.41 -5.85 -6.93
CA ASP A 89 4.74 -7.03 -7.49
C ASP A 89 5.62 -8.29 -7.41
N LYS A 90 6.96 -8.12 -7.46
CA LYS A 90 7.90 -9.22 -7.26
C LYS A 90 7.98 -9.66 -5.80
N GLN A 91 7.77 -8.75 -4.85
CA GLN A 91 7.76 -9.05 -3.43
C GLN A 91 6.42 -9.65 -3.03
N PHE A 92 6.11 -10.86 -3.48
CA PHE A 92 4.87 -11.59 -3.23
C PHE A 92 5.17 -12.97 -2.67
N GLY A 93 4.52 -13.35 -1.57
CA GLY A 93 4.85 -14.55 -0.79
C GLY A 93 5.27 -14.24 0.64
N ARG A 94 4.59 -13.31 1.31
CA ARG A 94 4.75 -13.00 2.74
C ARG A 94 4.11 -14.08 3.60
N THR A 95 4.66 -14.28 4.79
CA THR A 95 4.16 -15.26 5.75
C THR A 95 3.30 -14.58 6.82
N ASP A 96 2.12 -15.16 7.08
CA ASP A 96 1.24 -14.73 8.16
C ASP A 96 1.88 -15.04 9.54
N THR A 97 1.81 -14.07 10.45
CA THR A 97 2.14 -14.31 11.85
C THR A 97 0.98 -15.04 12.54
N GLN A 98 1.31 -15.78 13.60
CA GLN A 98 0.32 -16.50 14.42
C GLN A 98 -0.05 -15.75 15.70
N GLU A 99 0.58 -14.61 15.97
CA GLU A 99 0.36 -13.81 17.17
C GLU A 99 0.38 -12.32 16.80
N PRO A 100 -0.34 -11.47 17.55
CA PRO A 100 -0.30 -10.03 17.34
C PRO A 100 1.10 -9.48 17.58
N ASP A 101 1.46 -8.42 16.86
CA ASP A 101 2.73 -7.75 17.07
C ASP A 101 2.75 -7.06 18.45
N PRO A 102 3.94 -6.87 19.08
CA PRO A 102 4.03 -6.22 20.38
C PRO A 102 3.44 -4.81 20.40
N GLU A 103 2.74 -4.48 21.49
CA GLU A 103 2.07 -3.19 21.71
C GLU A 103 3.02 -2.00 21.80
N GLY A 104 2.46 -0.79 21.65
CA GLY A 104 3.18 0.47 21.90
C GLY A 104 4.18 0.87 20.82
N ARG A 105 4.12 0.23 19.64
CA ARG A 105 5.05 0.49 18.51
C ARG A 105 4.46 1.36 17.41
N ILE A 106 3.15 1.60 17.40
CA ILE A 106 2.43 2.35 16.37
C ILE A 106 1.78 3.58 17.02
N PRO A 107 2.07 4.81 16.54
CA PRO A 107 1.39 6.01 17.02
C PRO A 107 -0.10 6.02 16.66
N GLN A 108 -0.92 6.67 17.48
CA GLN A 108 -2.27 7.09 17.07
C GLN A 108 -2.13 8.29 16.12
N TRP A 109 -2.08 8.06 14.82
CA TRP A 109 -1.76 9.09 13.80
C TRP A 109 -2.62 10.36 13.92
N GLU A 110 -3.91 10.23 14.23
CA GLU A 110 -4.83 11.37 14.41
C GLU A 110 -4.46 12.31 15.58
N LYS A 111 -3.67 11.83 16.54
CA LYS A 111 -3.28 12.57 17.75
C LYS A 111 -1.77 12.76 17.88
N ALA A 112 -0.99 12.08 17.05
CA ALA A 112 0.46 12.10 17.13
C ALA A 112 1.00 13.48 16.73
N THR A 113 2.02 13.94 17.44
CA THR A 113 2.81 15.10 17.04
C THR A 113 3.70 14.75 15.84
N VAL A 114 4.10 15.76 15.06
CA VAL A 114 5.02 15.55 13.93
C VAL A 114 6.35 14.92 14.39
N LYS A 115 6.80 15.25 15.60
CA LYS A 115 7.97 14.62 16.21
C LYS A 115 7.79 13.11 16.40
N GLU A 116 6.66 12.67 16.98
CA GLU A 116 6.37 11.23 17.15
C GLU A 116 6.27 10.50 15.81
N MET A 117 5.68 11.15 14.80
CA MET A 117 5.62 10.62 13.44
C MET A 117 7.02 10.46 12.84
N LYS A 118 7.89 11.48 12.95
CA LYS A 118 9.28 11.41 12.49
C LYS A 118 10.06 10.31 13.21
N ASP A 119 9.99 10.29 14.55
CA ASP A 119 10.68 9.31 15.39
C ASP A 119 10.26 7.89 15.00
N LYS A 120 8.97 7.66 14.70
CA LYS A 120 8.48 6.36 14.22
C LYS A 120 9.08 5.97 12.88
N PHE A 121 9.10 6.87 11.90
CA PHE A 121 9.68 6.59 10.59
C PHE A 121 11.19 6.34 10.69
N SER A 122 11.91 7.11 11.51
CA SER A 122 13.33 6.89 11.79
C SER A 122 13.61 5.54 12.44
N ALA A 123 12.77 5.10 13.38
CA ALA A 123 12.91 3.81 14.05
C ALA A 123 12.80 2.60 13.09
N ILE A 124 12.18 2.76 11.93
CA ILE A 124 12.05 1.71 10.90
C ILE A 124 12.98 1.96 9.69
N GLY A 125 13.98 2.83 9.83
CA GLY A 125 14.99 3.10 8.79
C GLY A 125 14.50 4.01 7.66
N LEU A 126 13.38 4.73 7.86
CA LEU A 126 12.86 5.75 6.96
C LEU A 126 13.15 7.16 7.52
N GLY A 127 12.69 8.21 6.84
CA GLY A 127 12.93 9.58 7.28
C GLY A 127 11.83 10.57 6.85
N PRO A 128 12.08 11.88 7.03
CA PRO A 128 11.12 12.95 6.75
C PRO A 128 10.51 12.92 5.35
N ARG A 129 11.30 12.56 4.34
CA ARG A 129 10.83 12.39 2.95
C ARG A 129 9.73 11.33 2.85
N GLN A 130 9.96 10.17 3.45
CA GLN A 130 9.01 9.05 3.41
C GLN A 130 7.76 9.34 4.22
N LEU A 131 7.90 10.06 5.34
CA LEU A 131 6.77 10.55 6.11
C LEU A 131 5.89 11.47 5.27
N ALA A 132 6.49 12.44 4.56
CA ALA A 132 5.74 13.36 3.71
C ALA A 132 5.05 12.67 2.53
N VAL A 133 5.73 11.74 1.84
CA VAL A 133 5.15 11.09 0.65
C VAL A 133 4.01 10.12 0.99
N LEU A 134 4.02 9.55 2.20
CA LEU A 134 2.96 8.70 2.71
C LEU A 134 1.86 9.49 3.44
N SER A 135 1.71 10.80 3.21
CA SER A 135 0.71 11.64 3.89
C SER A 135 -0.72 11.08 3.81
N ALA A 136 -1.09 10.45 2.68
CA ALA A 136 -2.41 9.82 2.50
C ALA A 136 -2.65 8.57 3.38
N PHE A 137 -1.60 7.99 3.99
CA PHE A 137 -1.72 6.83 4.88
C PHE A 137 -1.95 7.21 6.35
N LEU A 138 -1.74 8.47 6.72
CA LEU A 138 -1.77 8.89 8.12
C LEU A 138 -3.16 9.37 8.58
N GLY A 139 -4.09 9.56 7.63
CA GLY A 139 -5.45 10.00 7.92
C GLY A 139 -6.31 10.13 6.66
N PRO A 140 -7.63 10.31 6.82
CA PRO A 140 -8.57 10.36 5.70
C PRO A 140 -8.50 11.67 4.88
N ASP A 141 -7.96 12.74 5.46
CA ASP A 141 -7.75 14.03 4.77
C ASP A 141 -6.25 14.30 4.61
N GLN A 142 -5.76 14.08 3.40
CA GLN A 142 -4.36 14.32 3.04
C GLN A 142 -3.97 15.79 3.19
N VAL A 143 -4.87 16.74 2.90
CA VAL A 143 -4.55 18.18 2.96
C VAL A 143 -4.36 18.61 4.40
N THR A 144 -5.26 18.21 5.29
CA THR A 144 -5.13 18.49 6.73
C THR A 144 -3.87 17.84 7.31
N THR A 145 -3.58 16.60 6.92
CA THR A 145 -2.36 15.89 7.35
C THR A 145 -1.10 16.64 6.90
N GLU A 146 -1.05 17.06 5.65
CA GLU A 146 0.11 17.78 5.11
C GLU A 146 0.29 19.16 5.73
N ALA A 147 -0.81 19.87 6.03
CA ALA A 147 -0.74 21.14 6.76
C ALA A 147 -0.10 20.97 8.15
N LEU A 148 -0.41 19.87 8.86
CA LEU A 148 0.25 19.53 10.12
C LEU A 148 1.73 19.21 9.89
N LEU A 149 2.07 18.33 8.93
CA LEU A 149 3.45 17.95 8.63
C LEU A 149 4.32 19.14 8.24
N ALA A 150 3.77 20.10 7.50
CA ALA A 150 4.48 21.30 7.06
C ALA A 150 4.86 22.26 8.20
N THR A 151 4.35 22.06 9.43
CA THR A 151 4.78 22.82 10.61
C THR A 151 6.19 22.47 11.06
N ASP A 152 6.74 21.32 10.62
CA ASP A 152 8.08 20.87 10.97
C ASP A 152 9.09 21.18 9.85
N PRO A 153 10.22 21.85 10.14
CA PRO A 153 11.17 22.31 9.12
C PRO A 153 11.91 21.18 8.39
N ASP A 154 11.98 19.97 8.96
CA ASP A 154 12.62 18.83 8.29
C ASP A 154 11.68 18.16 7.28
N VAL A 155 10.36 18.28 7.50
CA VAL A 155 9.32 17.63 6.69
C VAL A 155 8.75 18.58 5.64
N SER A 156 8.62 19.88 5.96
CA SER A 156 8.00 20.88 5.09
C SER A 156 8.56 20.94 3.67
N PRO A 157 9.90 20.85 3.42
CA PRO A 157 10.41 20.92 2.05
C PRO A 157 9.96 19.73 1.19
N TRP A 158 9.72 18.58 1.81
CA TRP A 158 9.23 17.38 1.14
C TRP A 158 7.74 17.46 0.87
N VAL A 159 6.95 17.99 1.81
CA VAL A 159 5.53 18.29 1.60
C VAL A 159 5.37 19.22 0.40
N ASP A 160 6.11 20.33 0.38
CA ASP A 160 6.09 21.30 -0.72
C ASP A 160 6.48 20.65 -2.07
N LYS A 161 7.51 19.80 -2.08
CA LYS A 161 7.93 19.06 -3.28
C LYS A 161 6.77 18.21 -3.82
N TYR A 162 6.11 17.44 -2.94
CA TYR A 162 5.05 16.53 -3.36
C TYR A 162 3.74 17.24 -3.73
N GLN A 163 3.43 18.36 -3.09
CA GLN A 163 2.34 19.24 -3.50
C GLN A 163 2.58 19.78 -4.91
N ARG A 164 3.75 20.38 -5.19
CA ARG A 164 4.13 20.82 -6.54
C ARG A 164 4.07 19.69 -7.56
N SER A 165 4.54 18.49 -7.21
CA SER A 165 4.41 17.32 -8.07
C SER A 165 2.94 17.05 -8.41
N ARG A 166 2.06 16.98 -7.41
CA ARG A 166 0.62 16.68 -7.62
C ARG A 166 -0.13 17.74 -8.41
N GLU A 167 0.35 18.98 -8.42
CA GLU A 167 -0.17 20.05 -9.29
C GLU A 167 0.15 19.83 -10.77
N THR A 168 1.27 19.17 -11.09
CA THR A 168 1.57 18.78 -12.48
C THR A 168 0.58 17.72 -12.99
N VAL A 169 0.40 17.62 -14.31
CA VAL A 169 -0.53 16.64 -14.90
C VAL A 169 -0.16 15.21 -14.50
N SER A 170 1.09 14.80 -14.69
CA SER A 170 1.55 13.42 -14.47
C SER A 170 1.95 13.09 -13.03
N GLN A 171 2.20 14.09 -12.18
CA GLN A 171 2.50 13.93 -10.75
C GLN A 171 3.56 12.88 -10.40
N THR A 172 4.51 12.67 -11.31
CA THR A 172 5.42 11.52 -11.36
C THR A 172 6.29 11.38 -10.11
N ASP A 173 6.89 12.47 -9.62
CA ASP A 173 7.75 12.43 -8.44
C ASP A 173 7.00 11.91 -7.20
N TYR A 174 5.76 12.36 -7.00
CA TYR A 174 4.91 11.90 -5.90
C TYR A 174 4.56 10.42 -6.05
N GLU A 175 4.07 10.00 -7.22
CA GLU A 175 3.67 8.61 -7.44
C GLU A 175 4.85 7.65 -7.28
N VAL A 176 5.98 7.96 -7.92
CA VAL A 176 7.17 7.10 -7.91
C VAL A 176 7.76 6.99 -6.50
N ASP A 177 7.88 8.10 -5.77
CA ASP A 177 8.43 8.08 -4.42
C ASP A 177 7.50 7.40 -3.41
N LEU A 178 6.18 7.54 -3.58
CA LEU A 178 5.20 6.84 -2.78
C LEU A 178 5.34 5.33 -2.99
N ILE A 179 5.38 4.87 -4.25
CA ILE A 179 5.55 3.46 -4.59
C ILE A 179 6.86 2.93 -4.01
N ASN A 180 7.97 3.66 -4.16
CA ASN A 180 9.26 3.27 -3.61
C ASN A 180 9.24 3.10 -2.09
N THR A 181 8.54 4.00 -1.41
CA THR A 181 8.42 3.96 0.04
C THR A 181 7.53 2.81 0.50
N LEU A 182 6.37 2.63 -0.14
CA LEU A 182 5.45 1.52 0.14
C LEU A 182 6.10 0.17 -0.17
N THR A 183 6.88 0.07 -1.24
CA THR A 183 7.63 -1.15 -1.60
C THR A 183 8.55 -1.56 -0.46
N LYS A 184 9.34 -0.63 0.09
CA LYS A 184 10.21 -0.90 1.25
C LYS A 184 9.42 -1.26 2.50
N LEU A 185 8.36 -0.50 2.79
CA LEU A 185 7.56 -0.68 4.01
C LEU A 185 6.83 -2.03 4.01
N SER A 186 6.28 -2.44 2.88
CA SER A 186 5.44 -3.63 2.75
C SER A 186 6.18 -4.94 3.03
N CYS A 187 7.51 -4.97 2.94
CA CYS A 187 8.31 -6.19 3.14
C CYS A 187 9.26 -6.10 4.35
N LEU A 188 9.11 -5.11 5.23
CA LEU A 188 9.96 -5.01 6.42
C LEU A 188 9.81 -6.25 7.31
N GLY A 189 10.93 -6.86 7.70
CA GLY A 189 10.95 -8.06 8.55
C GLY A 189 10.47 -9.36 7.89
N GLN A 190 10.02 -9.31 6.63
CA GLN A 190 9.54 -10.47 5.88
C GLN A 190 10.64 -11.07 5.00
N GLN A 191 10.68 -12.39 4.93
CA GLN A 191 11.43 -13.12 3.91
C GLN A 191 10.44 -13.60 2.86
N ILE A 192 10.60 -13.13 1.62
CA ILE A 192 9.67 -13.44 0.54
C ILE A 192 9.94 -14.84 0.01
N ASN A 193 8.93 -15.69 0.03
CA ASN A 193 8.93 -16.97 -0.68
C ASN A 193 8.53 -16.72 -2.14
N TYR A 194 9.51 -16.68 -3.04
CA TYR A 194 9.27 -16.42 -4.46
C TYR A 194 8.57 -17.58 -5.19
N GLU A 195 8.50 -18.75 -4.57
CA GLU A 195 7.76 -19.91 -5.04
C GLU A 195 6.36 -20.02 -4.41
N ALA A 196 5.96 -19.05 -3.58
CA ALA A 196 4.62 -19.02 -2.99
C ALA A 196 3.55 -19.04 -4.08
N TYR A 197 2.43 -19.69 -3.78
CA TYR A 197 1.26 -19.79 -4.66
C TYR A 197 1.52 -20.48 -6.01
N THR A 198 2.64 -21.21 -6.14
CA THR A 198 2.89 -22.07 -7.29
C THR A 198 2.14 -23.39 -7.20
N TYR A 199 1.94 -24.06 -8.34
CA TYR A 199 1.28 -25.35 -8.43
C TYR A 199 1.88 -26.21 -9.54
N PRO A 200 1.75 -27.55 -9.50
CA PRO A 200 2.32 -28.42 -10.53
C PRO A 200 1.79 -28.10 -11.93
N VAL A 201 2.70 -27.85 -12.88
CA VAL A 201 2.36 -27.68 -14.29
C VAL A 201 2.01 -29.06 -14.87
N ARG A 202 0.79 -29.23 -15.38
CA ARG A 202 0.39 -30.45 -16.09
C ARG A 202 1.25 -30.59 -17.35
N LYS A 203 2.16 -31.55 -17.36
CA LYS A 203 2.94 -31.89 -18.56
C LYS A 203 2.01 -32.52 -19.59
N ILE A 204 1.94 -31.93 -20.79
CA ILE A 204 1.23 -32.54 -21.90
C ILE A 204 2.07 -33.71 -22.39
N ASP A 205 1.48 -34.89 -22.42
CA ASP A 205 2.10 -36.06 -23.04
C ASP A 205 2.01 -35.90 -24.56
N VAL A 206 3.07 -35.36 -25.15
CA VAL A 206 3.16 -35.10 -26.59
C VAL A 206 3.02 -36.38 -27.44
N THR A 207 3.24 -37.56 -26.84
CA THR A 207 3.02 -38.85 -27.52
C THR A 207 1.54 -39.21 -27.68
N LYS A 208 0.65 -38.54 -26.92
CA LYS A 208 -0.81 -38.71 -26.99
C LYS A 208 -1.51 -37.64 -27.81
N LEU A 209 -0.77 -36.65 -28.33
CA LEU A 209 -1.30 -35.70 -29.30
C LEU A 209 -1.39 -36.41 -30.65
N LYS A 210 -2.61 -36.72 -31.09
CA LYS A 210 -2.85 -37.12 -32.48
C LYS A 210 -2.64 -35.88 -33.36
N LEU A 211 -1.58 -35.90 -34.18
CA LEU A 211 -1.40 -34.98 -35.30
C LEU A 211 -2.45 -35.25 -36.39
#